data_AF-A0A957Q3T1-F1
#
_entry.id   AF-A0A957Q3T1-F1
#
_cell.length_a   1.000
_cell.length_b   1.000
_cell.length_c   1.000
_cell.angle_alpha   90.00
_cell.angle_beta   90.00
_cell.angle_gamma   90.00
#
_symmetry.space_group_name_H-M   'P 1'
#
loop_
_entity.id
_entity.type
_entity.pdbx_description
1 polymer ?
#
loop_
_entity_poly.entity_id
_entity_poly.type
_entity_poly.pdbx_seq_one_letter_code
_entity_poly.pdbx_strand_id
1 'polypeptide(L)' 'MAVPNLWRTKEQRYRLQGDVCPACSNTIFPPKRVCPHCHHGAAIPAVTDDRQDYAYVMLFEMPQVTELSAVGDD' A
#
# COMPACT_ATOMS: atom_id res chain seq x y z
N MET A 1 7.28 -10.84 19.58
CA MET A 1 5.95 -10.28 19.92
C MET A 1 5.23 -9.86 18.64
N ALA A 2 4.18 -10.59 18.21
CA ALA A 2 3.48 -10.31 16.96
C ALA A 2 2.26 -9.37 17.12
N VAL A 3 1.61 -9.37 18.29
CA VAL A 3 0.32 -8.68 18.52
C VAL A 3 0.39 -7.16 18.31
N PRO A 4 1.39 -6.42 18.83
CA PRO A 4 1.44 -4.97 18.62
C PRO A 4 1.71 -4.57 17.16
N ASN A 5 2.44 -5.40 16.40
CA ASN A 5 2.69 -5.16 14.98
C ASN A 5 1.42 -5.37 14.15
N LEU A 6 0.65 -6.41 14.47
CA LEU A 6 -0.63 -6.66 13.81
C LEU A 6 -1.60 -5.51 14.05
N TRP A 7 -1.72 -5.03 15.30
CA TRP A 7 -2.63 -3.94 15.63
C TRP A 7 -2.31 -2.65 14.87
N ARG A 8 -1.03 -2.25 14.80
CA ARG A 8 -0.61 -1.04 14.08
C ARG A 8 -0.80 -1.12 12.56
N THR A 9 -0.65 -2.31 11.97
CA THR A 9 -0.68 -2.49 10.51
C THR A 9 -2.02 -2.98 9.98
N LYS A 10 -2.99 -3.29 10.86
CA LYS A 10 -4.30 -3.86 10.53
C LYS A 10 -5.04 -3.02 9.50
N GLU A 11 -5.22 -1.72 9.77
CA GLU A 11 -5.97 -0.80 8.90
C GLU A 11 -5.32 -0.70 7.51
N GLN A 12 -4.00 -0.50 7.47
CA GLN A 12 -3.25 -0.39 6.21
C GLN A 12 -3.35 -1.66 5.36
N ARG A 13 -3.25 -2.83 6.00
CA ARG A 13 -3.33 -4.13 5.30
C ARG A 13 -4.74 -4.45 4.81
N TYR A 14 -5.75 -4.23 5.63
CA TYR A 14 -7.13 -4.62 5.31
C TYR A 14 -7.85 -3.62 4.40
N ARG A 15 -7.42 -2.36 4.38
CA ARG A 15 -7.95 -1.33 3.48
C ARG A 15 -6.99 -0.97 2.33
N LEU A 16 -5.90 -1.74 2.16
CA LEU A 16 -4.85 -1.50 1.16
C LEU A 16 -4.39 -0.03 1.12
N GLN A 17 -4.21 0.59 2.29
CA GLN A 17 -3.85 2.00 2.38
C GLN A 17 -2.38 2.17 1.99
N GLY A 18 -2.14 2.61 0.76
CA GLY A 18 -0.84 3.05 0.27
C GLY A 18 -0.69 4.57 0.33
N ASP A 19 0.46 5.05 -0.13
CA ASP A 19 0.76 6.47 -0.34
C ASP A 19 1.26 6.68 -1.78
N VAL A 20 1.16 7.89 -2.33
CA VAL A 20 1.71 8.24 -3.65
C VAL A 20 2.87 9.19 -3.45
N CYS A 21 4.03 8.85 -4.00
CA CYS A 21 5.20 9.70 -3.87
C CYS A 21 5.01 11.02 -4.63
N PRO A 22 5.14 12.21 -3.99
CA PRO A 22 5.03 13.48 -4.70
C PRO A 22 6.19 13.73 -5.68
N ALA A 23 7.35 13.08 -5.46
CA ALA A 23 8.54 13.29 -6.27
C ALA A 23 8.58 12.44 -7.55
N CYS A 24 8.05 11.21 -7.51
CA CYS A 24 8.10 10.29 -8.66
C CYS A 24 6.74 9.72 -9.06
N SER A 25 5.65 10.14 -8.43
CA SER A 25 4.27 9.67 -8.67
C SER A 25 4.04 8.17 -8.53
N ASN A 26 5.05 7.39 -8.12
CA ASN A 26 4.91 5.96 -7.88
C ASN A 26 4.08 5.70 -6.62
N THR A 27 3.22 4.69 -6.70
CA THR A 27 2.45 4.16 -5.57
C THR A 27 3.35 3.38 -4.62
N ILE A 28 3.18 3.59 -3.32
CA ILE A 28 3.96 2.98 -2.25
C ILE A 28 3.02 2.22 -1.33
N PHE A 29 3.20 0.90 -1.26
CA PHE A 29 2.52 0.04 -0.30
C PHE A 29 3.50 -0.94 0.36
N PRO A 30 3.50 -1.11 1.70
CA PRO A 30 2.80 -0.30 2.72
C PRO A 30 3.28 1.16 2.76
N PRO A 31 2.54 2.08 3.40
CA PRO A 31 2.90 3.49 3.42
C PRO A 31 4.17 3.68 4.27
N LYS A 32 5.16 4.37 3.70
CA LYS A 32 6.49 4.58 4.30
C LYS A 32 6.83 6.07 4.27
N ARG A 33 7.66 6.53 5.21
CA ARG A 33 8.17 7.92 5.25
C ARG A 33 9.13 8.23 4.09
N VAL A 34 9.78 7.20 3.54
CA VAL A 34 10.77 7.32 2.47
C VAL A 34 10.32 6.45 1.30
N CYS A 35 10.30 7.04 0.10
CA CYS A 35 9.93 6.31 -1.11
C CYS A 35 11.01 5.29 -1.47
N PRO A 36 10.67 4.00 -1.71
CA PRO A 36 11.64 3.00 -2.13
C PRO A 36 12.14 3.19 -3.57
N HIS A 37 11.42 3.97 -4.40
CA HIS A 37 11.79 4.18 -5.80
C HIS A 37 12.79 5.33 -5.96
N CYS A 38 12.52 6.47 -5.32
CA CYS A 38 13.33 7.67 -5.50
C CYS A 38 14.08 8.10 -4.24
N HIS A 39 13.91 7.45 -3.09
CA HIS A 39 14.56 7.76 -1.82
C HIS A 39 14.31 9.18 -1.28
N HIS A 40 13.36 9.91 -1.86
CA HIS A 40 12.89 11.20 -1.34
C HIS A 40 11.79 10.99 -0.29
N GLY A 41 11.55 12.02 0.52
CA GLY A 41 10.47 12.01 1.51
C GLY A 41 9.11 11.77 0.85
N ALA A 42 8.41 10.73 1.28
CA ALA A 42 7.01 10.54 0.92
C ALA A 42 6.17 11.46 1.83
N ALA A 43 5.22 12.17 1.23
CA ALA A 43 4.34 13.07 1.94
C ALA A 43 3.31 12.24 2.72
N ILE A 44 3.68 11.77 3.91
CA ILE A 44 2.67 11.21 4.80
C ILE A 44 1.75 12.36 5.20
N PRO A 45 0.42 12.24 4.97
CA PRO A 45 -0.50 13.25 5.43
C PRO A 45 -0.31 13.43 6.94
N ALA A 46 0.06 14.63 7.36
CA ALA A 46 0.14 14.97 8.77
C ALA A 46 -1.27 14.81 9.33
N VAL A 47 -1.43 13.95 10.33
CA VAL A 47 -2.68 13.87 11.10
C VAL A 47 -2.74 15.15 11.95
N THR A 48 -3.32 16.21 11.38
CA THR A 48 -3.79 17.37 12.15
C THR A 48 -5.17 17.01 12.69
N ASP A 49 -5.36 17.21 14.00
CA ASP A 49 -6.43 16.64 14.84
C ASP A 49 -7.88 17.02 14.48
N ASP A 50 -8.13 17.79 13.42
CA ASP A 50 -9.42 18.48 13.26
C ASP A 50 -10.29 18.03 12.06
N ARG A 51 -9.81 17.11 11.20
CA ARG A 51 -10.67 16.46 10.17
C ARG A 51 -9.97 15.25 9.57
N GLN A 52 -10.54 14.06 9.74
CA GLN A 52 -10.03 12.82 9.14
C GLN A 52 -10.43 12.72 7.66
N ASP A 53 -9.79 13.51 6.79
CA ASP A 53 -9.89 13.32 5.34
C ASP A 53 -8.78 12.37 4.89
N TYR A 54 -9.03 11.08 5.05
CA TYR A 54 -8.19 10.05 4.46
C TYR A 54 -8.41 10.02 2.94
N ALA A 55 -7.40 10.39 2.15
CA ALA A 55 -7.42 10.11 0.72
C ALA A 55 -6.96 8.66 0.51
N TYR A 56 -7.88 7.70 0.57
CA TYR A 56 -7.57 6.31 0.22
C TYR A 56 -7.70 6.13 -1.30
N VAL A 57 -6.63 5.69 -1.95
CA VAL A 57 -6.66 5.24 -3.35
C VAL A 57 -6.87 3.73 -3.34
N MET A 58 -8.08 3.28 -3.69
CA MET A 58 -8.36 1.86 -3.93
C MET A 58 -7.89 1.48 -5.33
N LEU A 59 -6.79 0.72 -5.44
CA LEU A 59 -6.34 0.15 -6.70
C LEU A 59 -6.84 -1.29 -6.83
N PHE A 60 -7.77 -1.53 -7.77
CA PHE A 60 -8.02 -2.85 -8.34
C PHE A 60 -7.20 -2.94 -9.62
N GLU A 61 -6.05 -3.62 -9.57
CA GLU A 61 -5.35 -4.01 -10.79
C GLU A 61 -5.60 -5.49 -11.02
N MET A 62 -6.38 -5.82 -12.05
CA MET A 62 -6.64 -7.21 -12.44
C MET A 62 -5.35 -7.80 -13.01
N PRO A 63 -4.82 -8.91 -12.46
CA PRO A 63 -3.71 -9.60 -13.10
C PRO A 63 -4.18 -10.12 -14.46
N GLN A 64 -3.37 -9.88 -15.50
CA GLN A 64 -3.59 -10.50 -16.81
C GLN A 64 -3.74 -12.02 -16.67
N VAL A 65 -4.77 -12.58 -17.31
CA VAL A 65 -5.08 -14.01 -17.30
C VAL A 65 -3.88 -14.77 -17.88
N THR A 66 -3.14 -15.46 -17.03
CA THR A 66 -2.15 -16.43 -17.48
C THR A 66 -2.88 -17.74 -17.73
N GLU A 67 -2.90 -18.17 -18.99
CA GLU A 67 -3.42 -19.47 -19.43
C GLU A 67 -2.80 -20.58 -18.57
N LEU A 68 -3.64 -21.35 -17.87
CA LEU A 68 -3.20 -22.52 -17.12
C LEU A 68 -2.75 -23.60 -18.12
N SER A 69 -1.45 -23.68 -18.39
CA SER A 69 -0.88 -24.86 -19.04
C SER A 69 -1.08 -26.07 -18.12
N ALA A 70 -2.04 -26.89 -18.54
CA ALA A 70 -2.39 -28.18 -17.97
C ALA A 70 -1.21 -29.14 -17.98
N VAL A 71 -0.86 -29.70 -16.82
CA VAL A 71 -0.27 -31.04 -16.72
C VAL A 71 -0.81 -31.65 -15.44
N GLY A 72 -1.76 -32.57 -15.59
CA GLY A 72 -2.25 -33.46 -14.55
C GLY A 72 -1.39 -34.71 -14.42
N ASP A 73 -1.59 -35.37 -13.27
CA ASP A 73 -1.38 -36.78 -12.93
C ASP A 73 -0.01 -37.43 -13.19
N ASP A 74 0.70 -37.73 -12.09
CA ASP A 74 1.06 -39.10 -11.67
C ASP A 74 1.23 -39.15 -10.13
#